data_AF-A0A453G546-F1
#
_entry.id   AF-A0A453G546-F1
#
_cell.length_a   1.000
_cell.length_b   1.000
_cell.length_c   1.000
_cell.angle_alpha   90.00
_cell.angle_beta   90.00
_cell.angle_gamma   90.00
#
_symmetry.space_group_name_H-M   'P 1'
#
loop_
_entity.id
_entity.type
_entity.pdbx_description
1 polymer ?
#
loop_
_entity_poly.entity_id
_entity_poly.type
_entity_poly.pdbx_seq_one_letter_code
_entity_poly.pdbx_strand_id
1 'polypeptide(L)'
;AKQGGQVGFVIDCEWAEPMSDKMEDQAAAARRIDFQLGWFLDPIYFGDYPESMRQRVGEYLPKFSEKDRELMRNKIDFIGLNHYTTRIIGNRPNPQPQEIHFYQVEQIERSGTMIHLSKTCLFCLEKQAQHQLKDAGLSIKTAVCRQQAWQKYFTLLIRKNSPSPLPIESIYLFLTLGEL
;
A
#
# COMPACT_ATOMS: atom_id res chain seq x y z
N ALA A 1 -14.46 2.73 -34.11
CA ALA A 1 -13.09 2.65 -33.54
C ALA A 1 -13.18 2.33 -32.04
N LYS A 2 -12.28 1.51 -31.48
CA LYS A 2 -12.16 1.30 -30.02
C LYS A 2 -10.99 2.15 -29.52
N GLN A 3 -11.22 2.97 -28.48
CA GLN A 3 -10.22 3.91 -27.95
C GLN A 3 -9.00 3.22 -27.31
N GLY A 4 -9.15 2.01 -26.76
CA GLY A 4 -8.03 1.24 -26.18
C GLY A 4 -7.36 1.85 -24.95
N GLY A 5 -7.96 2.90 -24.36
CA GLY A 5 -7.46 3.54 -23.14
C GLY A 5 -7.60 2.65 -21.90
N GLN A 6 -6.85 2.99 -20.86
CA GLN A 6 -6.87 2.32 -19.56
C GLN A 6 -7.14 3.34 -18.45
N VAL A 7 -7.88 2.94 -17.42
CA VAL A 7 -8.22 3.78 -16.27
C VAL A 7 -7.79 3.08 -14.98
N GLY A 8 -7.16 3.86 -14.10
CA GLY A 8 -6.70 3.46 -12.79
C GLY A 8 -6.55 4.68 -11.90
N PHE A 9 -6.03 4.51 -10.70
CA PHE A 9 -5.72 5.61 -9.79
C PHE A 9 -4.35 5.40 -9.14
N VAL A 10 -3.86 6.48 -8.53
CA VAL A 10 -2.54 6.53 -7.90
C VAL A 10 -2.74 6.72 -6.40
N ILE A 11 -2.06 5.90 -5.60
CA ILE A 11 -2.13 5.94 -4.13
C ILE A 11 -0.77 6.36 -3.61
N ASP A 12 -0.76 7.31 -2.68
CA ASP A 12 0.43 7.62 -1.89
C ASP A 12 0.61 6.60 -0.77
N CYS A 13 1.80 6.05 -0.65
CA CYS A 13 2.12 5.08 0.37
C CYS A 13 3.60 5.19 0.77
N GLU A 14 3.82 5.55 2.03
CA GLU A 14 5.08 5.24 2.70
C GLU A 14 5.13 3.77 3.11
N TRP A 15 6.33 3.19 3.12
CA TRP A 15 6.54 1.85 3.70
C TRP A 15 6.57 1.94 5.22
N ALA A 16 6.15 0.88 5.88
CA ALA A 16 6.09 0.77 7.33
C ALA A 16 6.99 -0.37 7.80
N GLU A 17 8.16 -0.01 8.32
CA GLU A 17 9.09 -0.91 8.98
C GLU A 17 8.70 -1.01 10.46
N PRO A 18 8.64 -2.21 11.07
CA PRO A 18 8.40 -2.34 12.50
C PRO A 18 9.55 -1.76 13.34
N MET A 19 9.23 -1.16 14.49
CA MET A 19 10.23 -0.59 15.40
C MET A 19 11.10 -1.65 16.08
N SER A 20 10.59 -2.87 16.22
CA SER A 20 11.32 -4.01 16.76
C SER A 20 10.68 -5.32 16.30
N ASP A 21 11.33 -6.44 16.58
CA ASP A 21 10.80 -7.80 16.31
C ASP A 21 9.61 -8.20 17.21
N LYS A 22 9.11 -7.28 18.04
CA LYS A 22 7.92 -7.51 18.86
C LYS A 22 6.69 -7.64 17.97
N MET A 23 5.84 -8.61 18.27
CA MET A 23 4.60 -8.85 17.53
C MET A 23 3.70 -7.61 17.50
N GLU A 24 3.70 -6.80 18.56
CA GLU A 24 2.90 -5.59 18.62
C GLU A 24 3.37 -4.54 17.61
N ASP A 25 4.69 -4.37 17.43
CA ASP A 25 5.28 -3.42 16.48
C ASP A 25 5.11 -3.92 15.04
N GLN A 26 5.24 -5.23 14.80
CA GLN A 26 4.90 -5.86 13.52
C GLN A 26 3.43 -5.65 13.16
N ALA A 27 2.52 -5.87 14.11
CA ALA A 27 1.11 -5.59 13.90
C ALA A 27 0.86 -4.10 13.68
N ALA A 28 1.60 -3.20 14.33
CA ALA A 28 1.49 -1.75 14.12
C ALA A 28 1.94 -1.34 12.71
N ALA A 29 3.04 -1.91 12.21
CA ALA A 29 3.50 -1.72 10.85
C ALA A 29 2.48 -2.23 9.81
N ALA A 30 1.92 -3.42 10.00
CA ALA A 30 0.86 -3.94 9.14
C ALA A 30 -0.38 -3.04 9.12
N ARG A 31 -0.82 -2.56 10.29
CA ARG A 31 -1.93 -1.59 10.38
C ARG A 31 -1.64 -0.28 9.64
N ARG A 32 -0.42 0.23 9.71
CA ARG A 32 -0.02 1.43 8.96
C ARG A 32 -0.22 1.22 7.46
N ILE A 33 0.11 0.04 6.95
CA ILE A 33 -0.11 -0.31 5.54
C ILE A 33 -1.60 -0.41 5.21
N ASP A 34 -2.43 -0.99 6.07
CA ASP A 34 -3.88 -1.01 5.89
C ASP A 34 -4.46 0.41 5.78
N PHE A 35 -4.01 1.34 6.63
CA PHE A 35 -4.47 2.73 6.62
C PHE A 35 -3.84 3.61 5.51
N GLN A 36 -2.91 3.08 4.70
CA GLN A 36 -2.36 3.76 3.52
C GLN A 36 -2.89 3.16 2.22
N LEU A 37 -2.74 1.84 2.07
CA LEU A 37 -3.08 1.10 0.86
C LEU A 37 -4.42 0.41 0.99
N GLY A 38 -4.60 -0.37 2.06
CA GLY A 38 -5.79 -1.20 2.25
C GLY A 38 -7.08 -0.41 2.26
N TRP A 39 -7.06 0.82 2.79
CA TRP A 39 -8.20 1.73 2.77
C TRP A 39 -8.79 1.86 1.36
N PHE A 40 -7.96 1.99 0.33
CA PHE A 40 -8.43 2.18 -1.03
C PHE A 40 -8.50 0.87 -1.82
N LEU A 41 -7.57 -0.05 -1.58
CA LEU A 41 -7.45 -1.28 -2.35
C LEU A 41 -8.45 -2.34 -1.90
N ASP A 42 -8.57 -2.64 -0.61
CA ASP A 42 -9.40 -3.74 -0.15
C ASP A 42 -10.88 -3.60 -0.59
N PRO A 43 -11.51 -2.41 -0.58
CA PRO A 43 -12.87 -2.24 -1.12
C PRO A 43 -13.01 -2.62 -2.60
N ILE A 44 -11.97 -2.45 -3.40
CA ILE A 44 -11.99 -2.68 -4.85
C ILE A 44 -11.80 -4.17 -5.18
N TYR A 45 -11.07 -4.89 -4.36
CA TYR A 45 -10.72 -6.28 -4.63
C TYR A 45 -11.51 -7.27 -3.78
N PHE A 46 -11.66 -6.98 -2.49
CA PHE A 46 -12.38 -7.82 -1.54
C PHE A 46 -13.82 -7.34 -1.29
N GLY A 47 -14.11 -6.07 -1.60
CA GLY A 47 -15.45 -5.52 -1.47
C GLY A 47 -15.77 -5.01 -0.06
N ASP A 48 -14.77 -4.84 0.80
CA ASP A 48 -14.89 -4.13 2.08
C ASP A 48 -13.53 -3.55 2.50
N TYR A 49 -13.52 -2.65 3.49
CA TYR A 49 -12.30 -2.11 4.09
C TYR A 49 -11.53 -3.18 4.89
N PRO A 50 -10.22 -2.95 5.16
CA PRO A 50 -9.43 -3.85 6.01
C PRO A 50 -10.06 -4.05 7.38
N GLU A 51 -9.92 -5.26 7.94
CA GLU A 51 -10.47 -5.60 9.24
C GLU A 51 -9.93 -4.69 10.35
N SER A 52 -8.63 -4.36 10.30
CA SER A 52 -7.98 -3.45 11.25
C SER A 52 -8.63 -2.07 11.27
N MET A 53 -9.02 -1.54 10.11
CA MET A 53 -9.73 -0.28 9.98
C MET A 53 -11.15 -0.38 10.52
N ARG A 54 -11.88 -1.46 10.17
CA ARG A 54 -13.24 -1.72 10.67
C ARG A 54 -13.28 -1.73 12.20
N GLN A 55 -12.34 -2.41 12.83
CA GLN A 55 -12.27 -2.52 14.29
C GLN A 55 -11.96 -1.17 14.98
N ARG A 56 -11.16 -0.30 14.34
CA ARG A 56 -10.63 0.93 14.96
C ARG A 56 -11.44 2.17 14.67
N VAL A 57 -11.91 2.32 13.43
CA VAL A 57 -12.72 3.45 13.00
C VAL A 57 -14.19 3.21 13.35
N GLY A 58 -14.63 1.95 13.38
CA GLY A 58 -15.97 1.56 13.80
C GLY A 58 -17.06 2.18 12.92
N GLU A 59 -18.05 2.81 13.55
CA GLU A 59 -19.24 3.36 12.89
C GLU A 59 -18.95 4.55 11.98
N TYR A 60 -17.80 5.22 12.17
CA TYR A 60 -17.37 6.31 11.29
C TYR A 60 -16.89 5.81 9.91
N LEU A 61 -16.70 4.50 9.75
CA LEU A 61 -16.33 3.88 8.48
C LEU A 61 -17.59 3.39 7.75
N PRO A 62 -17.98 3.99 6.61
CA PRO A 62 -19.20 3.62 5.90
C PRO A 62 -19.23 2.13 5.53
N LYS A 63 -20.43 1.56 5.40
CA LYS A 63 -20.61 0.21 4.86
C LYS A 63 -20.98 0.30 3.39
N PHE A 64 -20.33 -0.49 2.57
CA PHE A 64 -20.68 -0.58 1.15
C PHE A 64 -21.98 -1.35 0.99
N SER A 65 -22.91 -0.82 0.20
CA SER A 65 -24.07 -1.60 -0.23
C SER A 65 -23.63 -2.67 -1.23
N GLU A 66 -24.44 -3.71 -1.44
CA GLU A 66 -24.10 -4.73 -2.45
C GLU A 66 -23.90 -4.12 -3.85
N LYS A 67 -24.70 -3.10 -4.17
CA LYS A 67 -24.57 -2.33 -5.42
C LYS A 67 -23.21 -1.63 -5.54
N ASP A 68 -22.70 -1.04 -4.46
CA ASP A 68 -21.39 -0.37 -4.47
C ASP A 68 -20.25 -1.38 -4.65
N ARG A 69 -20.37 -2.55 -4.00
CA ARG A 69 -19.38 -3.64 -4.09
C ARG A 69 -19.30 -4.17 -5.52
N GLU A 70 -20.44 -4.40 -6.16
CA GLU A 70 -20.50 -4.80 -7.57
C GLU A 70 -19.95 -3.73 -8.52
N LEU A 71 -20.20 -2.46 -8.20
CA LEU A 71 -19.71 -1.33 -9.00
C LEU A 71 -18.18 -1.21 -8.93
N MET A 72 -17.55 -1.48 -7.79
CA MET A 72 -16.10 -1.33 -7.62
C MET A 72 -15.30 -2.58 -8.01
N ARG A 73 -15.86 -3.78 -7.81
CA ARG A 73 -15.12 -5.05 -7.89
C ARG A 73 -14.36 -5.20 -9.22
N ASN A 74 -13.03 -5.16 -9.13
CA ASN A 74 -12.10 -5.36 -10.24
C ASN A 74 -12.32 -4.43 -11.46
N LYS A 75 -12.77 -3.19 -11.25
CA LYS A 75 -13.04 -2.23 -12.34
C LYS A 75 -11.87 -1.34 -12.75
N ILE A 76 -10.66 -1.58 -12.23
CA ILE A 76 -9.46 -0.81 -12.56
C ILE A 76 -8.48 -1.61 -13.41
N ASP A 77 -7.83 -0.92 -14.36
CA ASP A 77 -6.87 -1.52 -15.28
C ASP A 77 -5.43 -1.54 -14.72
N PHE A 78 -5.11 -0.58 -13.85
CA PHE A 78 -3.80 -0.45 -13.20
C PHE A 78 -3.90 0.29 -11.87
N ILE A 79 -2.87 0.12 -11.04
CA ILE A 79 -2.63 0.93 -9.83
C ILE A 79 -1.28 1.62 -9.98
N GLY A 80 -1.25 2.92 -9.72
CA GLY A 80 -0.02 3.66 -9.47
C GLY A 80 0.28 3.72 -7.97
N LEU A 81 1.53 3.49 -7.57
CA LEU A 81 1.97 3.67 -6.19
C LEU A 81 2.98 4.80 -6.13
N ASN A 82 2.62 5.91 -5.49
CA ASN A 82 3.53 6.99 -5.18
C ASN A 82 4.23 6.69 -3.86
N HIS A 83 5.54 6.43 -3.93
CA HIS A 83 6.34 6.11 -2.76
C HIS A 83 7.50 7.09 -2.61
N TYR A 84 7.60 7.68 -1.42
CA TYR A 84 8.60 8.72 -1.11
C TYR A 84 9.55 8.32 0.02
N THR A 85 9.12 7.50 0.97
CA THR A 85 9.87 7.22 2.19
C THR A 85 9.42 5.94 2.86
N THR A 86 10.29 5.42 3.73
CA THR A 86 9.94 4.41 4.73
C THR A 86 9.90 5.03 6.13
N ARG A 87 9.00 4.55 6.99
CA ARG A 87 8.86 4.95 8.39
C ARG A 87 9.07 3.78 9.32
N ILE A 88 9.71 4.03 10.44
CA ILE A 88 9.75 3.06 11.54
C ILE A 88 8.49 3.27 12.39
N ILE A 89 7.71 2.22 12.56
CA ILE A 89 6.39 2.22 13.19
C ILE A 89 6.42 1.35 14.44
N GLY A 90 6.10 1.95 15.58
CA GLY A 90 5.93 1.25 16.86
C GLY A 90 4.47 1.19 17.27
N ASN A 91 4.13 0.23 18.12
CA ASN A 91 2.80 0.13 18.71
C ASN A 91 2.59 1.18 19.81
N ARG A 92 1.49 1.94 19.72
CA ARG A 92 1.17 3.01 20.67
C ARG A 92 -0.30 2.91 21.12
N PRO A 93 -0.63 2.04 22.09
CA PRO A 93 -2.00 1.84 22.54
C PRO A 93 -2.59 3.06 23.26
N ASN A 94 -1.72 3.87 23.88
CA ASN A 94 -2.08 5.10 24.59
C ASN A 94 -1.43 6.31 23.88
N PRO A 95 -2.00 6.77 22.75
CA PRO A 95 -1.48 7.91 22.03
C PRO A 95 -1.62 9.18 22.87
N GLN A 96 -0.69 10.13 22.73
CA GLN A 96 -0.81 11.40 23.43
C GLN A 96 -1.93 12.26 22.82
N PRO A 97 -2.68 13.04 23.63
CA PRO A 97 -3.79 13.88 23.13
C PRO A 97 -3.41 14.87 22.01
N GLN A 98 -2.14 15.26 21.98
CA GLN A 98 -1.55 16.19 21.03
C GLN A 98 -1.09 15.55 19.71
N GLU A 99 -1.20 14.23 19.57
CA GLU A 99 -0.96 13.53 18.32
C GLU A 99 -2.08 13.78 17.29
N ILE A 100 -1.75 13.68 16.01
CA ILE A 100 -2.74 13.82 14.94
C ILE A 100 -3.72 12.65 15.04
N HIS A 101 -5.03 12.97 15.12
CA HIS A 101 -6.12 12.01 15.30
C HIS A 101 -6.02 10.77 14.39
N PHE A 102 -5.56 10.95 13.15
CA PHE A 102 -5.31 9.86 12.21
C PHE A 102 -4.41 8.75 12.81
N TYR A 103 -3.24 9.10 13.36
CA TYR A 103 -2.31 8.13 13.96
C TYR A 103 -2.79 7.60 15.32
N GLN A 104 -3.61 8.38 16.03
CA GLN A 104 -4.20 7.95 17.30
C GLN A 104 -5.15 6.76 17.09
N VAL A 105 -5.99 6.82 16.04
CA VAL A 105 -6.92 5.74 15.68
C VAL A 105 -6.17 4.46 15.28
N GLU A 106 -5.06 4.61 14.56
CA GLU A 106 -4.15 3.52 14.20
C GLU A 106 -3.44 2.90 15.43
N GLN A 107 -3.36 3.64 16.54
CA GLN A 107 -2.56 3.32 17.74
C GLN A 107 -1.11 3.01 17.38
N ILE A 108 -0.48 3.94 16.67
CA ILE A 108 0.91 3.81 16.22
C ILE A 108 1.75 5.00 16.64
N GLU A 109 3.04 4.77 16.79
CA GLU A 109 4.06 5.80 16.94
C GLU A 109 4.96 5.78 15.70
N ARG A 110 5.18 6.97 15.12
CA ARG A 110 6.09 7.16 13.99
C ARG A 110 7.44 7.64 14.52
N SER A 111 8.47 6.80 14.45
CA SER A 111 9.83 7.18 14.81
C SER A 111 10.71 7.27 13.56
N GLY A 112 11.50 8.34 13.45
CA GLY A 112 12.47 8.50 12.38
C GLY A 112 11.90 8.57 10.94
N THR A 113 12.81 8.82 10.00
CA THR A 113 12.55 8.71 8.56
C THR A 113 13.70 7.94 7.95
N MET A 114 13.45 6.80 7.34
CA MET A 114 14.46 6.16 6.50
C MET A 114 14.37 6.78 5.10
N ILE A 115 15.18 7.82 4.85
CA ILE A 115 15.24 8.52 3.54
C ILE A 115 16.17 7.76 2.56
N HIS A 116 16.81 6.68 2.97
CA HIS A 116 17.86 6.04 2.18
C HIS A 116 17.34 4.95 1.21
N LEU A 117 16.59 5.35 0.20
CA LEU A 117 16.54 4.57 -1.05
C LEU A 117 17.83 4.85 -1.83
N SER A 118 18.88 4.07 -1.53
CA SER A 118 20.05 4.02 -2.40
C SER A 118 19.60 3.59 -3.80
N LYS A 119 20.24 4.11 -4.87
CA LYS A 119 19.87 3.73 -6.24
C LYS A 119 19.97 2.20 -6.46
N THR A 120 20.84 1.54 -5.70
CA THR A 120 21.05 0.09 -5.70
C THR A 120 19.87 -0.66 -5.08
N CYS A 121 19.35 -0.18 -3.94
CA CYS A 121 18.19 -0.78 -3.28
C CYS A 121 16.94 -0.71 -4.19
N LEU A 122 16.78 0.42 -4.90
CA LEU A 122 15.68 0.63 -5.85
C LEU A 122 15.68 -0.36 -7.03
N PHE A 123 16.87 -0.67 -7.57
CA PHE A 123 17.02 -1.61 -8.69
C PHE A 123 16.83 -3.07 -8.26
N CYS A 124 17.27 -3.42 -7.04
CA CYS A 124 17.02 -4.74 -6.47
C CYS A 124 15.53 -4.95 -6.18
N LEU A 125 14.86 -3.97 -5.55
CA LEU A 125 13.42 -3.98 -5.33
C LEU A 125 12.65 -4.11 -6.64
N GLU A 126 13.02 -3.35 -7.69
CA GLU A 126 12.37 -3.46 -8.99
C GLU A 126 12.55 -4.85 -9.64
N LYS A 127 13.76 -5.43 -9.59
CA LYS A 127 14.00 -6.77 -10.15
C LYS A 127 13.34 -7.90 -9.36
N GLN A 128 13.35 -7.81 -8.04
CA GLN A 128 12.71 -8.78 -7.14
C GLN A 128 11.18 -8.73 -7.33
N ALA A 129 10.62 -7.52 -7.43
CA ALA A 129 9.23 -7.30 -7.80
C ALA A 129 8.88 -7.89 -9.16
N GLN A 130 9.69 -7.62 -10.19
CA GLN A 130 9.44 -8.11 -11.55
C GLN A 130 9.44 -9.64 -11.63
N HIS A 131 10.30 -10.32 -10.86
CA HIS A 131 10.33 -11.77 -10.80
C HIS A 131 9.08 -12.33 -10.13
N GLN A 132 8.73 -11.83 -8.95
CA GLN A 132 7.61 -12.34 -8.14
C GLN A 132 6.23 -11.97 -8.69
N LEU A 133 6.08 -10.79 -9.30
CA LEU A 133 4.83 -10.38 -9.95
C LEU A 133 4.51 -11.25 -11.16
N LYS A 134 5.54 -11.81 -11.82
CA LYS A 134 5.36 -12.73 -12.95
C LYS A 134 4.66 -14.02 -12.51
N ASP A 135 4.98 -14.51 -11.32
CA ASP A 135 4.38 -15.72 -10.72
C ASP A 135 2.92 -15.47 -10.30
N ALA A 136 2.58 -14.22 -9.96
CA ALA A 136 1.23 -13.76 -9.65
C ALA A 136 0.37 -13.39 -10.87
N GLY A 137 0.88 -13.52 -12.10
CA GLY A 137 0.18 -13.08 -13.32
C GLY A 137 0.07 -11.56 -13.48
N LEU A 138 0.93 -10.80 -12.78
CA LEU A 138 1.02 -9.34 -12.81
C LEU A 138 2.26 -8.90 -13.62
N SER A 139 2.26 -7.66 -14.13
CA SER A 139 3.47 -7.06 -14.70
C SER A 139 3.65 -5.62 -14.24
N ILE A 140 4.89 -5.27 -13.91
CA ILE A 140 5.32 -3.86 -13.79
C ILE A 140 5.52 -3.35 -15.20
N LYS A 141 4.74 -2.34 -15.60
CA LYS A 141 4.90 -1.72 -16.92
C LYS A 141 5.87 -0.55 -16.90
N THR A 142 5.84 0.24 -15.84
CA THR A 142 6.69 1.42 -15.74
C THR A 142 7.05 1.67 -14.29
N ALA A 143 8.35 1.76 -14.05
CA ALA A 143 8.99 2.21 -12.84
C ALA A 143 9.57 3.59 -13.14
N VAL A 144 8.92 4.68 -12.70
CA VAL A 144 9.45 6.03 -12.93
C VAL A 144 10.03 6.56 -11.64
N CYS A 145 11.37 6.52 -11.55
CA CYS A 145 12.11 7.28 -10.54
C CYS A 145 12.26 8.72 -11.02
N ARG A 146 11.55 9.67 -10.39
CA ARG A 146 11.79 11.11 -10.62
C ARG A 146 12.60 11.67 -9.46
N GLN A 147 13.61 12.47 -9.81
CA GLN A 147 14.41 13.21 -8.85
C GLN A 147 14.08 14.69 -9.05
N GLN A 148 13.35 15.30 -8.11
CA GLN A 148 13.22 16.77 -8.07
C GLN A 148 13.90 17.29 -6.82
N ALA A 149 14.85 18.19 -7.05
CA ALA A 149 15.60 19.02 -6.12
C ALA A 149 16.23 18.32 -4.89
N TRP A 150 15.48 17.59 -4.06
CA TRP A 150 15.97 16.91 -2.84
C TRP A 150 15.18 15.66 -2.42
N GLN A 151 14.19 15.20 -3.21
CA GLN A 151 13.45 13.97 -2.94
C GLN A 151 13.56 13.02 -4.14
N LYS A 152 13.85 11.74 -3.85
CA LYS A 152 13.64 10.64 -4.79
C LYS A 152 12.27 10.06 -4.49
N TYR A 153 11.46 9.91 -5.51
CA TYR A 153 10.18 9.24 -5.39
C TYR A 153 9.96 8.35 -6.59
N PHE A 154 9.23 7.29 -6.32
CA PHE A 154 9.01 6.21 -7.25
C PHE A 154 7.52 6.03 -7.47
N THR A 155 7.12 6.04 -8.74
CA THR A 155 5.78 5.62 -9.14
C THR A 155 5.87 4.21 -9.74
N LEU A 156 5.29 3.22 -9.06
CA LEU A 156 5.15 1.87 -9.62
C LEU A 156 3.78 1.75 -10.30
N LEU A 157 3.75 1.40 -11.59
CA LEU A 157 2.51 1.05 -12.29
C LEU A 157 2.37 -0.47 -12.39
N ILE A 158 1.47 -1.04 -11.60
CA ILE A 158 1.16 -2.47 -11.59
C ILE A 158 -0.02 -2.73 -12.53
N ARG A 159 0.16 -3.64 -13.49
CA ARG A 159 -0.84 -4.01 -14.48
C ARG A 159 -1.18 -5.50 -14.43
N LYS A 160 -2.42 -5.78 -14.79
CA LYS A 160 -2.99 -7.10 -15.09
C LYS A 160 -2.48 -7.67 -16.43
N ASN A 161 -2.07 -8.94 -16.47
CA ASN A 161 -1.74 -9.63 -17.73
C ASN A 161 -2.91 -10.44 -18.32
N SER A 162 -3.99 -10.66 -17.56
CA SER A 162 -5.15 -11.49 -17.95
C SER A 162 -6.49 -10.81 -17.62
N PRO A 163 -7.66 -11.37 -17.96
CA PRO A 163 -8.96 -10.84 -17.53
C PRO A 163 -9.37 -11.21 -16.08
N SER A 164 -8.62 -12.04 -15.35
CA SER A 164 -8.98 -12.54 -14.01
C SER A 164 -8.68 -11.55 -12.88
N PRO A 165 -9.43 -11.52 -11.75
CA PRO A 165 -9.19 -10.62 -10.61
C PRO A 165 -7.71 -10.54 -10.20
N LEU A 166 -7.23 -9.37 -9.78
CA LEU A 166 -5.85 -9.22 -9.29
C LEU A 166 -5.74 -9.94 -7.94
N PRO A 167 -4.78 -10.87 -7.74
CA PRO A 167 -4.50 -11.40 -6.42
C PRO A 167 -3.76 -10.32 -5.63
N ILE A 168 -4.47 -9.66 -4.72
CA ILE A 168 -3.91 -8.62 -3.84
C ILE A 168 -2.77 -9.17 -2.98
N GLU A 169 -2.83 -10.45 -2.59
CA GLU A 169 -1.77 -11.10 -1.80
C GLU A 169 -0.41 -10.85 -2.44
N SER A 170 -0.32 -10.80 -3.77
CA SER A 170 0.92 -10.52 -4.51
C SER A 170 1.34 -9.04 -4.52
N ILE A 171 0.43 -8.10 -4.31
CA ILE A 171 0.71 -6.67 -4.15
C ILE A 171 1.20 -6.39 -2.73
N TYR A 172 0.56 -6.97 -1.71
CA TYR A 172 1.03 -6.88 -0.32
C TYR A 172 2.33 -7.65 -0.10
N LEU A 173 2.50 -8.82 -0.75
CA LEU A 173 3.73 -9.62 -0.73
C LEU A 173 4.91 -8.87 -1.34
N PHE A 174 4.69 -8.09 -2.41
CA PHE A 174 5.74 -7.25 -3.00
C PHE A 174 6.29 -6.21 -2.02
N LEU A 175 5.44 -5.62 -1.19
CA LEU A 175 5.87 -4.63 -0.23
C LEU A 175 6.51 -5.27 1.02
N THR A 176 5.97 -6.40 1.50
CA THR A 176 6.51 -7.16 2.64
C THR A 176 7.79 -7.95 2.36
N LEU A 177 8.03 -8.41 1.12
CA LEU A 177 9.26 -9.13 0.74
C LEU A 177 10.41 -8.24 0.24
N GLY A 178 10.26 -6.91 0.33
CA GLY A 178 11.38 -5.97 0.15
C GLY A 178 12.43 -6.05 1.26
N GLU A 179 12.21 -6.89 2.27
CA GLU A 179 13.04 -7.11 3.46
C GLU A 179 13.72 -8.50 3.52
N LEU A 180 13.72 -9.29 2.43
CA LEU A 180 14.60 -10.47 2.30
C LEU A 180 15.72 -10.25 1.27
#